data_AF-A0A316WH79-F1
#
_entry.id   AF-A0A316WH79-F1
#
_cell.length_a   1.000
_cell.length_b   1.000
_cell.length_c   1.000
_cell.angle_alpha   90.00
_cell.angle_beta   90.00
_cell.angle_gamma   90.00
#
_symmetry.space_group_name_H-M   'P 1'
#
loop_
_entity.id
_entity.type
_entity.pdbx_description
1 polymer ?
#
loop_
_entity_poly.entity_id
_entity_poly.type
_entity_poly.pdbx_seq_one_letter_code
_entity_poly.pdbx_strand_id
1 'polypeptide(L)'
;MKSLLKYKGIHPGIVLERELEKRSLKKRPFALSIGESAQAINNITKGKRKIPVPLALKIEKELELEEGSIVILQSYYDIKLEKEKIKDTPNLSILRKSLFWDTDINRIDWNRQHKAVIHRIFERGNDEERSEIIRFYGKTKVETALNTKTTLPMKLHKKS
;
A
#
# COMPACT_ATOMS: atom_id res chain seq x y z
N MET A 1 -22.65 -15.55 -4.45
CA MET A 1 -21.85 -15.12 -3.28
C MET A 1 -20.98 -13.94 -3.67
N LYS A 2 -20.72 -13.02 -2.74
CA LYS A 2 -19.95 -11.79 -3.00
C LYS A 2 -18.48 -12.02 -2.65
N SER A 3 -17.58 -11.74 -3.60
CA SER A 3 -16.14 -11.84 -3.39
C SER A 3 -15.54 -10.55 -2.82
N LEU A 4 -14.62 -10.67 -1.85
CA LEU A 4 -13.87 -9.55 -1.28
C LEU A 4 -12.52 -9.31 -1.97
N LEU A 5 -12.20 -10.09 -3.01
CA LEU A 5 -10.90 -10.05 -3.71
C LEU A 5 -10.59 -8.75 -4.44
N LYS A 6 -11.55 -7.83 -4.59
CA LYS A 6 -11.28 -6.48 -5.13
C LYS A 6 -10.51 -5.57 -4.17
N TYR A 7 -10.35 -5.96 -2.90
CA TYR A 7 -9.67 -5.17 -1.87
C TYR A 7 -8.25 -5.67 -1.54
N LYS A 8 -7.63 -6.45 -2.43
CA LYS A 8 -6.27 -7.00 -2.25
C LYS A 8 -5.28 -5.94 -1.78
N GLY A 9 -4.49 -6.28 -0.76
CA GLY A 9 -3.49 -5.38 -0.16
C GLY A 9 -4.02 -4.45 0.94
N ILE A 10 -5.31 -4.54 1.29
CA ILE A 10 -5.91 -3.90 2.47
C ILE A 10 -6.10 -4.97 3.56
N HIS A 11 -5.87 -4.61 4.82
CA HIS A 11 -6.06 -5.53 5.95
C HIS A 11 -7.51 -6.07 5.95
N PRO A 12 -7.73 -7.41 5.98
CA PRO A 12 -9.07 -7.99 5.84
C PRO A 12 -10.04 -7.55 6.94
N GLY A 13 -9.54 -7.27 8.14
CA GLY A 13 -10.35 -6.69 9.22
C GLY A 13 -10.95 -5.31 8.90
N ILE A 14 -10.24 -4.44 8.17
CA ILE A 14 -10.77 -3.12 7.76
C ILE A 14 -11.89 -3.32 6.71
N VAL A 15 -11.70 -4.29 5.81
CA VAL A 15 -12.71 -4.66 4.82
C VAL A 15 -13.95 -5.25 5.50
N LEU A 16 -13.75 -6.08 6.51
CA LEU A 16 -14.83 -6.63 7.34
C LEU A 16 -15.63 -5.53 8.04
N GLU A 17 -14.96 -4.55 8.65
CA GLU A 17 -15.63 -3.41 9.28
C GLU A 17 -16.56 -2.69 8.30
N ARG A 18 -16.05 -2.41 7.10
CA ARG A 18 -16.82 -1.76 6.04
C ARG A 18 -18.02 -2.62 5.58
N GLU A 19 -17.87 -3.93 5.56
CA GLU A 19 -18.96 -4.84 5.17
C GLU A 19 -20.05 -4.92 6.25
N LEU A 20 -19.68 -4.92 7.54
CA LEU A 20 -20.62 -4.85 8.66
C LEU A 20 -21.41 -3.53 8.64
N GLU A 21 -20.72 -2.40 8.44
CA GLU A 21 -21.37 -1.08 8.32
C GLU A 21 -22.39 -1.04 7.18
N LYS A 22 -22.03 -1.56 6.00
CA LYS A 22 -22.93 -1.60 4.83
C LYS A 22 -24.19 -2.42 5.07
N ARG A 23 -24.12 -3.41 5.96
CA ARG A 23 -25.24 -4.27 6.36
C ARG A 23 -25.94 -3.78 7.63
N SER A 24 -25.54 -2.62 8.16
CA SER A 24 -26.02 -2.07 9.43
C SER A 24 -25.87 -3.05 10.61
N LEU A 25 -24.87 -3.94 10.55
CA LEU A 25 -24.58 -4.92 11.58
C LEU A 25 -23.67 -4.31 12.64
N LYS A 26 -24.10 -4.36 13.90
CA LYS A 26 -23.27 -3.95 15.04
C LYS A 26 -22.22 -5.04 15.33
N LYS A 27 -20.98 -4.62 15.57
CA LYS A 27 -19.83 -5.53 15.81
C LYS A 27 -20.04 -6.50 16.97
N ARG A 28 -20.64 -6.05 18.07
CA ARG A 28 -20.84 -6.88 19.27
C ARG A 28 -21.88 -7.99 19.04
N PRO A 29 -23.11 -7.70 18.55
CA PRO A 29 -24.04 -8.75 18.13
C PRO A 29 -23.47 -9.71 17.10
N PHE A 30 -22.75 -9.19 16.09
CA PHE A 30 -22.10 -10.02 15.08
C PHE A 30 -21.05 -10.96 15.69
N ALA A 31 -20.21 -10.47 16.61
CA ALA A 31 -19.23 -11.32 17.30
C ALA A 31 -19.90 -12.48 18.04
N LEU A 32 -21.03 -12.21 18.72
CA LEU A 32 -21.78 -13.22 19.44
C LEU A 32 -22.41 -14.25 18.50
N SER A 33 -22.91 -13.85 17.32
CA SER A 33 -23.52 -14.80 16.37
C SER A 33 -22.53 -15.83 15.83
N ILE A 34 -21.26 -15.44 15.68
CA ILE A 34 -20.17 -16.35 15.25
C ILE A 34 -19.43 -17.01 16.43
N GLY A 35 -19.91 -16.85 17.67
CA GLY A 35 -19.31 -17.46 18.86
C GLY A 35 -17.92 -16.90 19.22
N GLU A 36 -17.70 -15.61 18.99
CA GLU A 36 -16.44 -14.91 19.25
C GLU A 36 -16.62 -13.72 20.19
N SER A 37 -15.52 -13.29 20.83
CA SER A 37 -15.56 -12.11 21.69
C SER A 37 -15.63 -10.82 20.88
N ALA A 38 -16.41 -9.84 21.36
CA ALA A 38 -16.44 -8.50 20.77
C ALA A 38 -15.05 -7.83 20.77
N GLN A 39 -14.19 -8.18 21.73
CA GLN A 39 -12.82 -7.69 21.79
C GLN A 39 -11.97 -8.24 20.64
N ALA A 40 -12.12 -9.52 20.29
CA ALA A 40 -11.42 -10.12 19.15
C ALA A 40 -11.81 -9.42 17.84
N ILE A 41 -13.12 -9.26 17.58
CA ILE A 41 -13.62 -8.56 16.38
C ILE A 41 -13.20 -7.09 16.36
N ASN A 42 -13.18 -6.40 17.50
CA ASN A 42 -12.68 -5.03 17.57
C ASN A 42 -11.19 -4.92 17.25
N ASN A 43 -10.36 -5.85 17.74
CA ASN A 43 -8.93 -5.85 17.44
C ASN A 43 -8.65 -6.17 15.95
N ILE A 44 -9.44 -7.07 15.36
CA ILE A 44 -9.37 -7.41 13.94
C ILE A 44 -9.79 -6.23 13.08
N THR A 45 -10.95 -5.62 13.36
CA THR A 45 -11.47 -4.49 12.56
C THR A 45 -10.52 -3.29 12.55
N LYS A 46 -9.85 -3.02 13.68
CA LYS A 46 -8.80 -2.00 13.78
C LYS A 46 -7.46 -2.39 13.13
N GLY A 47 -7.35 -3.54 12.47
CA GLY A 47 -6.12 -4.01 11.83
C GLY A 47 -5.00 -4.40 12.81
N LYS A 48 -5.31 -4.55 14.10
CA LYS A 48 -4.32 -4.91 15.15
C LYS A 48 -4.04 -6.40 15.22
N ARG A 49 -4.93 -7.24 14.66
CA ARG A 49 -4.80 -8.70 14.64
C ARG A 49 -5.19 -9.24 13.27
N LYS A 50 -4.44 -10.24 12.81
CA LYS A 50 -4.79 -11.06 11.64
C LYS A 50 -6.04 -11.89 11.93
N ILE A 51 -6.70 -12.35 10.87
CA ILE A 51 -7.86 -13.24 10.97
C ILE A 51 -7.38 -14.69 10.81
N PRO A 52 -7.49 -15.55 11.86
CA PRO A 52 -7.21 -16.97 11.72
C PRO A 52 -8.20 -17.65 10.76
N VAL A 53 -7.77 -18.71 10.07
CA VAL A 53 -8.61 -19.43 9.10
C VAL A 53 -9.94 -19.90 9.70
N PRO A 54 -10.02 -20.50 10.91
CA PRO A 54 -11.30 -20.91 11.48
C PRO A 54 -12.27 -19.74 11.67
N LEU A 55 -11.76 -18.57 12.05
CA LEU A 55 -12.57 -17.37 12.21
C LEU A 55 -13.02 -16.80 10.85
N ALA A 56 -12.13 -16.82 9.86
CA ALA A 56 -12.47 -16.42 8.49
C ALA A 56 -13.66 -17.23 7.96
N LEU A 57 -13.64 -18.55 8.11
CA LEU A 57 -14.72 -19.43 7.65
C LEU A 57 -16.05 -19.15 8.37
N LYS A 58 -16.03 -18.89 9.69
CA LYS A 58 -17.24 -18.49 10.44
C LYS A 58 -17.82 -17.18 9.92
N ILE A 59 -16.95 -16.18 9.70
CA ILE A 59 -17.35 -14.86 9.19
C ILE A 59 -17.93 -14.98 7.77
N GLU A 60 -17.27 -15.74 6.90
CA GLU A 60 -17.70 -15.94 5.52
C GLU A 60 -19.06 -16.61 5.44
N LYS A 61 -19.27 -17.64 6.28
CA LYS A 61 -20.56 -18.31 6.41
C LYS A 61 -21.66 -17.35 6.88
N GLU A 62 -21.42 -16.62 7.96
CA GLU A 62 -22.41 -15.68 8.55
C GLU A 62 -22.77 -14.51 7.62
N LEU A 63 -21.81 -14.05 6.80
CA LEU A 63 -22.00 -12.92 5.89
C LEU A 63 -22.33 -13.35 4.45
N GLU A 64 -22.51 -14.65 4.21
CA GLU A 64 -22.77 -15.24 2.88
C GLU A 64 -21.74 -14.82 1.82
N LEU A 65 -20.47 -14.79 2.24
CA LEU A 65 -19.33 -14.48 1.38
C LEU A 65 -18.81 -15.75 0.72
N GLU A 66 -18.08 -15.57 -0.36
CA GLU A 66 -17.35 -16.67 -1.01
C GLU A 66 -16.28 -17.21 -0.06
N GLU A 67 -16.31 -18.52 0.20
CA GLU A 67 -15.36 -19.22 1.06
C GLU A 67 -13.91 -18.98 0.61
N GLY A 68 -13.03 -18.71 1.58
CA GLY A 68 -11.61 -18.44 1.34
C GLY A 68 -11.29 -17.00 0.91
N SER A 69 -12.28 -16.16 0.63
CA SER A 69 -12.09 -14.75 0.27
C SER A 69 -11.24 -13.98 1.28
N ILE A 70 -11.50 -14.15 2.57
CA ILE A 70 -10.80 -13.49 3.68
C ILE A 70 -9.38 -14.03 3.81
N VAL A 71 -9.20 -15.35 3.67
CA VAL A 71 -7.88 -15.99 3.76
C VAL A 71 -6.96 -15.47 2.65
N ILE A 72 -7.46 -15.46 1.40
CA ILE A 72 -6.72 -14.92 0.26
C ILE A 72 -6.39 -13.43 0.50
N LEU A 73 -7.35 -12.66 1.01
CA LEU A 73 -7.13 -11.24 1.31
C LEU A 73 -6.05 -11.04 2.39
N GLN A 74 -6.04 -11.86 3.44
CA GLN A 74 -4.98 -11.86 4.47
C GLN A 74 -3.62 -12.18 3.84
N SER A 75 -3.53 -13.18 2.96
CA SER A 75 -2.29 -13.52 2.27
C SER A 75 -1.77 -12.36 1.42
N TYR A 76 -2.62 -11.68 0.65
CA TYR A 76 -2.20 -10.50 -0.12
C TYR A 76 -1.75 -9.34 0.77
N TYR A 77 -2.40 -9.13 1.90
CA TYR A 77 -1.98 -8.13 2.87
C TYR A 77 -0.63 -8.47 3.50
N ASP A 78 -0.41 -9.73 3.86
CA ASP A 78 0.85 -10.20 4.42
C ASP A 78 2.01 -10.08 3.41
N ILE A 79 1.77 -10.42 2.13
CA ILE A 79 2.73 -10.20 1.04
C ILE A 79 3.11 -8.72 0.93
N LYS A 80 2.12 -7.82 1.03
CA LYS A 80 2.37 -6.38 0.99
C LYS A 80 3.25 -5.94 2.15
N LEU A 81 2.94 -6.36 3.38
CA LEU A 81 3.75 -6.03 4.55
C LEU A 81 5.19 -6.55 4.42
N GLU A 82 5.37 -7.75 3.88
CA GLU A 82 6.71 -8.30 3.69
C GLU A 82 7.51 -7.52 2.65
N LYS A 83 6.86 -7.12 1.54
CA LYS A 83 7.46 -6.22 0.54
C LYS A 83 7.81 -4.85 1.12
N GLU A 84 7.04 -4.36 2.10
CA GLU A 84 7.34 -3.09 2.77
C GLU A 84 8.53 -3.17 3.74
N LYS A 85 8.90 -4.36 4.23
CA LYS A 85 10.12 -4.56 5.03
C LYS A 85 11.37 -4.60 4.15
N ILE A 86 11.24 -5.18 2.96
CA ILE A 86 12.28 -5.19 1.93
C ILE A 86 12.25 -3.82 1.24
N LYS A 87 12.59 -2.76 1.98
CA LYS A 87 12.82 -1.44 1.38
C LYS A 87 14.13 -1.49 0.64
N ASP A 88 14.04 -1.79 -0.65
CA ASP A 88 15.16 -1.56 -1.55
C ASP A 88 15.40 -0.05 -1.62
N THR A 89 16.58 0.39 -1.19
CA THR A 89 17.02 1.77 -1.26
C THR A 89 18.31 1.83 -2.06
N PRO A 90 18.54 2.88 -2.87
CA PRO A 90 19.87 3.12 -3.39
C PRO A 90 20.84 3.41 -2.23
N ASN A 91 22.12 3.39 -2.53
CA ASN A 91 23.14 3.80 -1.58
C ASN A 91 22.98 5.30 -1.27
N LEU A 92 22.32 5.61 -0.16
CA LEU A 92 22.02 6.98 0.26
C LEU A 92 23.27 7.81 0.55
N SER A 93 24.42 7.17 0.83
CA SER A 93 25.69 7.88 1.03
C SER A 93 26.18 8.57 -0.24
N ILE A 94 25.75 8.08 -1.42
CA ILE A 94 26.08 8.68 -2.72
C ILE A 94 25.16 9.88 -3.02
N LEU A 95 23.93 9.88 -2.51
CA LEU A 95 22.93 10.89 -2.80
C LEU A 95 23.01 12.07 -1.84
N ARG A 96 23.30 13.27 -2.36
CA ARG A 96 23.33 14.49 -1.52
C ARG A 96 21.93 14.83 -1.01
N LYS A 97 21.83 15.06 0.30
CA LYS A 97 20.57 15.46 0.97
C LYS A 97 19.96 16.74 0.38
N SER A 98 20.77 17.66 -0.14
CA SER A 98 20.31 18.90 -0.77
C SER A 98 19.45 18.69 -2.01
N LEU A 99 19.56 17.53 -2.70
CA LEU A 99 18.66 17.18 -3.79
C LEU A 99 17.21 17.03 -3.33
N PHE A 100 17.01 16.67 -2.06
CA PHE A 100 15.70 16.44 -1.44
C PHE A 100 15.42 17.47 -0.34
N TRP A 101 15.73 18.74 -0.58
CA TRP A 101 15.54 19.82 0.42
C TRP A 101 14.09 19.94 0.94
N ASP A 102 13.10 19.56 0.15
CA ASP A 102 11.66 19.54 0.48
C ASP A 102 11.16 18.19 1.03
N THR A 103 11.97 17.13 1.03
CA THR A 103 11.55 15.76 1.37
C THR A 103 12.59 15.01 2.19
N ASP A 104 12.20 14.42 3.31
CA ASP A 104 13.10 13.52 4.07
C ASP A 104 13.43 12.26 3.26
N ILE A 105 14.71 12.13 2.88
CA ILE A 105 15.24 11.03 2.05
C ILE A 105 14.96 9.64 2.63
N ASN A 106 14.86 9.52 3.96
CA ASN A 106 14.58 8.24 4.64
C ASN A 106 13.12 7.81 4.54
N ARG A 107 12.24 8.74 4.19
CA ARG A 107 10.79 8.52 4.08
C ARG A 107 10.34 8.35 2.62
N ILE A 108 11.27 8.47 1.67
CA ILE A 108 11.00 8.26 0.25
C ILE A 108 10.67 6.79 0.01
N ASP A 109 9.56 6.55 -0.67
CA ASP A 109 9.25 5.25 -1.23
C ASP A 109 9.94 5.12 -2.58
N TRP A 110 11.16 4.59 -2.56
CA TRP A 110 12.01 4.48 -3.75
C TRP A 110 11.34 3.68 -4.87
N ASN A 111 10.43 2.75 -4.59
CA ASN A 111 9.75 2.01 -5.64
C ASN A 111 8.55 2.79 -6.21
N ARG A 112 7.67 3.32 -5.35
CA ARG A 112 6.46 4.04 -5.79
C ARG A 112 6.76 5.41 -6.38
N GLN A 113 7.76 6.12 -5.85
CA GLN A 113 8.12 7.48 -6.23
C GLN A 113 9.28 7.54 -7.24
N HIS A 114 9.70 6.39 -7.80
CA HIS A 114 10.86 6.28 -8.69
C HIS A 114 10.89 7.33 -9.80
N LYS A 115 9.76 7.64 -10.46
CA LYS A 115 9.72 8.64 -11.54
C LYS A 115 10.19 10.01 -11.07
N ALA A 116 9.64 10.50 -9.96
CA ALA A 116 10.00 11.81 -9.40
C ALA A 116 11.46 11.86 -8.93
N VAL A 117 11.93 10.77 -8.31
CA VAL A 117 13.31 10.61 -7.87
C VAL A 117 14.27 10.62 -9.07
N ILE A 118 13.98 9.83 -10.10
CA ILE A 118 14.78 9.74 -11.33
C ILE A 118 14.87 11.11 -12.01
N HIS A 119 13.74 11.78 -12.26
CA HIS A 119 13.76 13.12 -12.86
C HIS A 119 14.57 14.11 -12.03
N ARG A 120 14.36 14.14 -10.71
CA ARG A 120 15.06 15.06 -9.80
C ARG A 120 16.58 14.87 -9.87
N ILE A 121 17.06 13.63 -9.87
CA ILE A 121 18.50 13.33 -9.90
C ILE A 121 19.08 13.59 -11.29
N PHE A 122 18.35 13.29 -12.37
CA PHE A 122 18.80 13.61 -13.73
C PHE A 122 18.71 15.10 -14.09
N GLU A 123 17.92 15.89 -13.37
CA GLU A 123 17.86 17.35 -13.53
C GLU A 123 18.94 18.07 -12.72
N ARG A 124 19.18 17.64 -11.47
CA ARG A 124 19.98 18.42 -10.48
C ARG A 124 21.18 17.68 -9.91
N GLY A 125 21.29 16.37 -10.15
CA GLY A 125 22.35 15.51 -9.62
C GLY A 125 23.60 15.44 -10.51
N ASN A 126 24.71 15.03 -9.90
CA ASN A 126 26.00 14.77 -10.53
C ASN A 126 26.06 13.37 -11.18
N ASP A 127 27.19 13.05 -11.82
CA ASP A 127 27.34 11.78 -12.55
C ASP A 127 27.35 10.54 -11.66
N GLU A 128 27.86 10.66 -10.43
CA GLU A 128 27.89 9.58 -9.44
C GLU A 128 26.47 9.24 -8.96
N GLU A 129 25.68 10.28 -8.65
CA GLU A 129 24.27 10.17 -8.26
C GLU A 129 23.43 9.56 -9.38
N ARG A 130 23.65 9.97 -10.64
CA ARG A 130 22.99 9.37 -11.81
C ARG A 130 23.36 7.90 -11.98
N SER A 131 24.64 7.57 -11.84
CA SER A 131 25.14 6.19 -11.97
C SER A 131 24.54 5.27 -10.92
N GLU A 132 24.44 5.73 -9.67
CA GLU A 132 23.79 4.99 -8.59
C GLU A 132 22.30 4.74 -8.86
N ILE A 133 21.58 5.73 -9.38
CA ILE A 133 20.16 5.58 -9.75
C ILE A 133 19.97 4.62 -10.92
N ILE A 134 20.86 4.62 -11.90
CA ILE A 134 20.86 3.63 -12.99
C ILE A 134 21.14 2.24 -12.45
N ARG A 135 22.12 2.08 -11.54
CA ARG A 135 22.43 0.80 -10.89
C ARG A 135 21.23 0.28 -10.09
N PHE A 136 20.57 1.14 -9.34
CA PHE A 136 19.47 0.78 -8.45
C PHE A 136 18.18 0.45 -9.21
N TYR A 137 17.75 1.27 -10.18
CA TYR A 137 16.50 1.04 -10.91
C TYR A 137 16.65 0.21 -12.19
N GLY A 138 17.87 0.10 -12.71
CA GLY A 138 18.14 -0.45 -14.04
C GLY A 138 17.91 0.56 -15.15
N LYS A 139 18.72 0.45 -16.21
CA LYS A 139 18.72 1.37 -17.37
C LYS A 139 17.34 1.51 -18.02
N THR A 140 16.65 0.40 -18.27
CA THR A 140 15.31 0.39 -18.91
C THR A 140 14.28 1.20 -18.12
N LYS A 141 14.28 1.09 -16.79
CA LYS A 141 13.31 1.78 -15.92
C LYS A 141 13.60 3.27 -15.86
N VAL A 142 14.87 3.66 -15.85
CA VAL A 142 15.32 5.06 -15.90
C VAL A 142 14.93 5.71 -17.23
N GLU A 143 15.26 5.08 -18.36
CA GLU A 143 14.90 5.60 -19.69
C GLU A 143 13.38 5.75 -19.85
N THR A 144 12.61 4.76 -19.40
CA THR A 144 11.14 4.83 -19.42
C THR A 144 10.62 6.01 -18.59
N ALA A 145 11.18 6.24 -17.40
CA ALA A 145 10.78 7.35 -16.56
C ALA A 145 11.07 8.70 -17.25
N LEU A 146 12.27 8.88 -17.78
CA LEU A 146 12.70 10.11 -18.45
C LEU A 146 11.91 10.41 -19.74
N ASN A 147 11.50 9.38 -20.48
CA ASN A 147 10.70 9.52 -21.70
C ASN A 147 9.21 9.80 -21.44
N THR A 148 8.74 9.62 -20.19
CA THR A 148 7.35 9.93 -19.85
C THR A 148 7.20 11.46 -19.80
N LYS A 149 6.51 12.06 -20.78
CA LYS A 149 6.26 13.51 -20.80
C LYS A 149 5.71 13.98 -19.45
N THR A 150 6.43 14.89 -18.80
CA THR A 150 5.93 15.64 -17.64
C THR A 150 4.65 16.35 -18.09
N THR A 151 3.54 16.13 -17.38
CA THR A 151 2.32 16.91 -17.62
C THR A 151 2.67 18.38 -17.62
N LEU A 152 2.28 19.11 -18.67
CA LEU A 152 2.51 20.54 -18.78
C LEU A 152 2.06 21.21 -17.48
N PRO A 153 2.84 22.16 -16.95
CA PRO A 153 2.45 22.90 -15.75
C PRO A 153 1.07 23.51 -16.00
N MET A 154 0.21 23.42 -14.98
CA MET A 154 -1.16 23.92 -15.02
C MET A 154 -1.13 25.41 -15.40
N LYS A 155 -1.70 25.76 -16.57
CA LYS A 155 -1.76 27.15 -17.03
C LYS A 155 -2.73 27.90 -16.13
N LEU A 156 -2.20 28.77 -15.27
CA LEU A 156 -3.04 29.69 -14.48
C LEU A 156 -3.62 30.72 -15.43
N HIS A 157 -4.94 30.70 -15.63
CA HIS A 157 -5.63 31.78 -16.32
C HIS A 157 -5.49 33.05 -15.48
N LYS A 158 -4.91 34.11 -16.07
CA LYS A 158 -4.94 35.45 -15.46
C LYS A 158 -6.41 35.84 -15.31
N LYS A 159 -6.83 36.17 -14.08
CA LYS A 159 -8.13 36.80 -13.84
C LYS A 159 -8.17 38.10 -14.65
N SER A 160 -9.16 38.20 -15.53
CA SER A 160 -9.54 39.45 -16.22
C SER A 160 -10.16 40.42 -15.22
#